data_AF-A0AAU2Y534-F1
#
_entry.id   AF-A0AAU2Y534-F1
#
_cell.length_a   1.000
_cell.length_b   1.000
_cell.length_c   1.000
_cell.angle_alpha   90.00
_cell.angle_beta   90.00
_cell.angle_gamma   90.00
#
_symmetry.space_group_name_H-M   'P 1'
#
loop_
_entity.id
_entity.type
_entity.pdbx_description
1 polymer ?
#
loop_
_entity_poly.entity_id
_entity_poly.type
_entity_poly.pdbx_seq_one_letter_code
_entity_poly.pdbx_strand_id
1 'polypeptide(L)'
;MLFVAPRSAWTVLDDWHGVLGLRGSGSNSIHMEQARIPAHFTREAFLLDLPVEGGSVGSKLHGNPMYAGRAPSFFHGEPAVIMIGTAYAAADEYARIVAARPLTLEPTRTRADLHDYQQHLGEALGVIDMAEAALRQTAQDWMETCRRNVTGEAPFTVVEDNRLAPMFLNAGRAAWDVLQGILFRTAGSRHARDGERMQRYFRDAATYWTHVGASMAEPLTRRVGCDRLGLPSQDIPLIP
;
A
#
# COMPACT_ATOMS: atom_id res chain seq x y z
N MET A 1 6.55 13.69 19.48
CA MET A 1 5.26 14.34 19.80
C MET A 1 4.35 14.15 18.60
N LEU A 2 3.20 13.52 18.79
CA LEU A 2 2.10 13.46 17.83
C LEU A 2 1.14 14.61 18.12
N PHE A 3 0.56 15.23 17.10
CA PHE A 3 -0.43 16.29 17.29
C PHE A 3 -1.45 16.36 16.16
N VAL A 4 -2.60 16.96 16.45
CA VAL A 4 -3.61 17.37 15.46
C VAL A 4 -3.65 18.89 15.42
N ALA A 5 -3.35 19.48 14.26
CA ALA A 5 -3.35 20.93 14.09
C ALA A 5 -4.67 21.42 13.46
N PRO A 6 -5.36 22.43 14.07
CA PRO A 6 -6.55 23.00 13.46
C PRO A 6 -6.19 23.67 12.13
N ARG A 7 -7.12 23.70 11.18
CA ARG A 7 -6.89 24.22 9.82
C ARG A 7 -6.26 25.62 9.80
N SER A 8 -6.63 26.49 10.75
CA SER A 8 -6.12 27.85 10.84
C SER A 8 -4.65 27.95 11.27
N ALA A 9 -4.04 26.87 11.76
CA ALA A 9 -2.67 26.84 12.25
C ALA A 9 -1.63 26.52 11.17
N TRP A 10 -2.07 26.27 9.93
CA TRP A 10 -1.18 25.86 8.84
C TRP A 10 -1.64 26.34 7.47
N THR A 11 -0.72 26.35 6.52
CA THR A 11 -0.99 26.60 5.09
C THR A 11 -0.45 25.46 4.25
N VAL A 12 -1.20 25.06 3.22
CA VAL A 12 -0.69 24.15 2.18
C VAL A 12 0.19 24.96 1.25
N LEU A 13 1.40 24.48 0.98
CA LEU A 13 2.25 25.04 -0.08
C LEU A 13 1.87 24.42 -1.42
N ASP A 14 2.06 25.12 -2.53
CA ASP A 14 1.80 24.55 -3.86
C ASP A 14 3.10 24.02 -4.47
N ASP A 15 3.60 22.89 -3.94
CA ASP A 15 4.94 22.36 -4.22
C ASP A 15 4.97 20.89 -4.69
N TRP A 16 3.81 20.24 -4.84
CA TRP A 16 3.71 18.87 -5.37
C TRP A 16 3.76 18.80 -6.90
N HIS A 17 4.74 19.49 -7.49
CA HIS A 17 4.95 19.56 -8.94
C HIS A 17 6.16 18.74 -9.37
N GLY A 18 6.22 18.37 -10.65
CA GLY A 18 7.40 17.68 -11.22
C GLY A 18 7.59 16.22 -10.78
N VAL A 19 6.71 15.68 -9.94
CA VAL A 19 6.72 14.26 -9.56
C VAL A 19 6.31 13.37 -10.74
N LEU A 20 6.91 12.17 -10.79
CA LEU A 20 6.70 11.23 -11.89
C LEU A 20 5.22 10.80 -11.99
N GLY A 21 4.61 10.37 -10.90
CA GLY A 21 3.23 9.91 -10.79
C GLY A 21 2.61 10.29 -9.46
N LEU A 22 1.41 9.79 -9.17
CA LEU A 22 0.57 10.20 -8.04
C LEU A 22 0.36 11.72 -7.97
N ARG A 23 0.38 12.39 -9.13
CA ARG A 23 0.25 13.85 -9.22
C ARG A 23 -1.08 14.34 -8.65
N GLY A 24 -2.12 13.51 -8.74
CA GLY A 24 -3.45 13.80 -8.19
C GLY A 24 -3.56 13.68 -6.67
N SER A 25 -2.54 13.16 -5.95
CA SER A 25 -2.60 13.08 -4.49
C SER A 25 -2.49 14.46 -3.82
N GLY A 26 -1.82 15.41 -4.49
CA GLY A 26 -1.55 16.72 -3.92
C GLY A 26 -0.78 16.63 -2.59
N SER A 27 0.25 15.76 -2.52
CA SER A 27 1.11 15.54 -1.34
C SER A 27 2.04 16.72 -1.04
N ASN A 28 1.47 17.91 -1.06
CA ASN A 28 2.10 19.18 -0.84
C ASN A 28 2.60 19.33 0.59
N SER A 29 3.65 20.11 0.77
CA SER A 29 4.16 20.46 2.09
C SER A 29 3.16 21.30 2.88
N ILE A 30 3.19 21.12 4.19
CA ILE A 30 2.44 21.94 5.15
C ILE A 30 3.40 22.90 5.85
N HIS A 31 3.09 24.19 5.82
CA HIS A 31 3.86 25.22 6.53
C HIS A 31 3.13 25.67 7.79
N MET A 32 3.87 25.76 8.90
CA MET A 32 3.40 26.22 10.20
C MET A 32 4.42 27.19 10.78
N GLU A 33 4.03 28.44 10.98
CA GLU A 33 4.90 29.47 11.56
C GLU A 33 4.40 29.83 12.96
N GLN A 34 5.22 29.58 13.98
CA GLN A 34 4.94 29.87 15.39
C GLN A 34 3.55 29.40 15.88
N ALA A 35 2.97 28.39 15.23
CA ALA A 35 1.64 27.90 15.52
C ALA A 35 1.53 27.41 16.98
N ARG A 36 0.35 27.63 17.57
CA ARG A 36 0.02 27.19 18.93
C ARG A 36 -1.03 26.10 18.86
N ILE A 37 -0.66 24.90 19.29
CA ILE A 37 -1.55 23.74 19.34
C ILE A 37 -2.01 23.54 20.78
N PRO A 38 -3.34 23.48 21.05
CA PRO A 38 -3.85 23.17 22.38
C PRO A 38 -3.31 21.82 22.88
N ALA A 39 -2.93 21.75 24.15
CA ALA A 39 -2.33 20.54 24.73
C ALA A 39 -3.20 19.28 24.54
N HIS A 40 -4.53 19.41 24.58
CA HIS A 40 -5.47 18.30 24.38
C HIS A 40 -5.52 17.77 22.94
N PHE A 41 -4.87 18.42 21.97
CA PHE A 41 -4.63 17.91 20.62
C PHE A 41 -3.24 17.30 20.44
N THR A 42 -2.45 17.17 21.51
CA THR A 42 -1.09 16.65 21.47
C THR A 42 -0.96 15.37 22.29
N ARG A 43 0.00 14.53 21.92
CA ARG A 43 0.37 13.32 22.66
C ARG A 43 1.85 13.02 22.52
N GLU A 44 2.51 12.76 23.64
CA GLU A 44 3.89 12.25 23.65
C GLU A 44 3.89 10.76 23.31
N ALA A 45 3.79 10.47 22.02
CA ALA A 45 3.88 9.13 21.47
C ALA A 45 4.45 9.17 20.05
N PHE A 46 4.91 8.01 19.58
CA PHE A 46 5.18 7.76 18.18
C PHE A 46 3.97 7.06 17.56
N LEU A 47 3.56 7.47 16.36
CA LEU A 47 2.32 7.00 15.73
C LEU A 47 2.29 5.47 15.55
N LEU A 48 3.44 4.87 15.23
CA LEU A 48 3.54 3.41 15.04
C LEU A 48 3.57 2.61 16.34
N ASP A 49 3.64 3.28 17.50
CA ASP A 49 3.75 2.65 18.81
C ASP A 49 2.73 3.19 19.82
N LEU A 50 1.51 3.43 19.34
CA LEU A 50 0.39 3.77 20.22
C LEU A 50 -0.01 2.54 21.05
N PRO A 51 -0.26 2.70 22.37
CA PRO A 51 -0.67 1.59 23.22
C PRO A 51 -2.11 1.17 22.88
N VAL A 52 -2.33 -0.13 22.77
CA VAL A 52 -3.61 -0.73 22.36
C VAL A 52 -4.04 -1.90 23.24
N GLU A 53 -3.22 -2.32 24.19
CA GLU A 53 -3.42 -3.51 25.01
C GLU A 53 -4.74 -3.43 25.79
N GLY A 54 -5.61 -4.43 25.60
CA GLY A 54 -6.92 -4.47 26.25
C GLY A 54 -7.92 -3.41 25.73
N GLY A 55 -7.60 -2.78 24.61
CA GLY A 55 -8.43 -1.76 23.96
C GLY A 55 -7.89 -0.33 24.07
N SER A 56 -8.45 0.56 23.26
CA SER A 56 -8.14 1.98 23.26
C SER A 56 -9.33 2.82 23.74
N VAL A 57 -9.11 4.12 23.96
CA VAL A 57 -10.21 5.07 24.21
C VAL A 57 -11.22 5.03 23.06
N GLY A 58 -10.72 4.98 21.81
CA GLY A 58 -11.57 4.91 20.61
C GLY A 58 -12.38 3.61 20.53
N SER A 59 -11.78 2.46 20.86
CA SER A 59 -12.50 1.19 20.77
C SER A 59 -13.64 1.10 21.80
N LYS A 60 -13.43 1.68 22.99
CA LYS A 60 -14.47 1.78 24.03
C LYS A 60 -15.56 2.78 23.65
N LEU A 61 -15.18 3.96 23.14
CA LEU A 61 -16.12 5.01 22.75
C LEU A 61 -17.04 4.55 21.60
N HIS A 62 -16.49 3.85 20.63
CA HIS A 62 -17.23 3.46 19.42
C HIS A 62 -17.77 2.03 19.44
N GLY A 63 -17.41 1.22 20.44
CA GLY A 63 -17.75 -0.21 20.47
C GLY A 63 -17.17 -1.00 19.29
N ASN A 64 -16.08 -0.52 18.67
CA ASN A 64 -15.46 -1.12 17.50
C ASN A 64 -14.00 -1.51 17.80
N PRO A 65 -13.65 -2.81 17.72
CA PRO A 65 -12.29 -3.28 17.99
C PRO A 65 -11.21 -2.69 17.07
N MET A 66 -11.56 -2.26 15.84
CA MET A 66 -10.62 -1.68 14.88
C MET A 66 -9.79 -0.53 15.46
N TYR A 67 -10.35 0.26 16.38
CA TYR A 67 -9.66 1.37 17.03
C TYR A 67 -8.58 0.92 18.05
N ALA A 68 -8.44 -0.38 18.30
CA ALA A 68 -7.41 -0.98 19.14
C ALA A 68 -6.44 -1.86 18.34
N GLY A 69 -6.26 -1.54 17.06
CA GLY A 69 -5.27 -2.17 16.19
C GLY A 69 -3.94 -1.44 16.20
N ARG A 70 -2.84 -2.19 16.04
CA ARG A 70 -1.52 -1.60 15.85
C ARG A 70 -1.38 -1.00 14.43
N ALA A 71 -0.65 0.11 14.36
CA ALA A 71 -0.57 0.99 13.20
C ALA A 71 0.21 0.41 11.99
N PRO A 72 1.39 -0.22 12.15
CA PRO A 72 2.18 -0.73 11.02
C PRO A 72 1.38 -1.54 10.00
N SER A 73 0.63 -2.57 10.41
CA SER A 73 -0.16 -3.36 9.45
C SER A 73 -1.23 -2.55 8.75
N PHE A 74 -1.96 -1.70 9.48
CA PHE A 74 -3.00 -0.85 8.91
C PHE A 74 -2.44 0.06 7.80
N PHE A 75 -1.32 0.73 8.09
CA PHE A 75 -0.66 1.62 7.13
C PHE A 75 -0.01 0.90 5.94
N HIS A 76 0.29 -0.41 6.04
CA HIS A 76 0.72 -1.19 4.87
C HIS A 76 -0.46 -1.72 4.05
N GLY A 77 -1.62 -1.94 4.68
CA GLY A 77 -2.84 -2.34 3.98
C GLY A 77 -3.37 -1.27 3.01
N GLU A 78 -3.36 0.00 3.43
CA GLU A 78 -3.79 1.14 2.61
C GLU A 78 -3.08 1.24 1.25
N PRO A 79 -1.74 1.22 1.17
CA PRO A 79 -1.10 1.28 -0.11
C PRO A 79 -1.13 -0.05 -0.87
N ALA A 80 -1.20 -1.19 -0.18
CA ALA A 80 -1.37 -2.48 -0.86
C ALA A 80 -2.66 -2.49 -1.68
N VAL A 81 -3.77 -1.97 -1.14
CA VAL A 81 -5.04 -1.88 -1.90
C VAL A 81 -4.93 -0.92 -3.09
N ILE A 82 -4.20 0.20 -2.95
CA ILE A 82 -3.95 1.14 -4.07
C ILE A 82 -3.18 0.44 -5.19
N MET A 83 -2.14 -0.33 -4.84
CA MET A 83 -1.31 -1.03 -5.83
C MET A 83 -2.05 -2.14 -6.55
N ILE A 84 -2.81 -2.94 -5.82
CA ILE A 84 -3.63 -4.01 -6.40
C ILE A 84 -4.70 -3.42 -7.33
N GLY A 85 -5.39 -2.36 -6.91
CA GLY A 85 -6.37 -1.67 -7.76
C GLY A 85 -5.72 -1.05 -9.02
N THR A 86 -4.51 -0.50 -8.89
CA THR A 86 -3.76 0.03 -10.02
C THR A 86 -3.34 -1.08 -10.99
N ALA A 87 -2.98 -2.26 -10.49
CA ALA A 87 -2.65 -3.42 -11.31
C ALA A 87 -3.89 -3.97 -12.06
N TYR A 88 -5.05 -4.04 -11.43
CA TYR A 88 -6.31 -4.36 -12.13
C TYR A 88 -6.60 -3.36 -13.26
N ALA A 89 -6.49 -2.06 -12.98
CA ALA A 89 -6.71 -1.03 -14.00
C ALA A 89 -5.71 -1.13 -15.16
N ALA A 90 -4.46 -1.53 -14.88
CA ALA A 90 -3.46 -1.82 -15.89
C ALA A 90 -3.79 -3.09 -16.69
N ALA A 91 -4.31 -4.14 -16.06
CA ALA A 91 -4.70 -5.37 -16.73
C ALA A 91 -5.89 -5.15 -17.69
N ASP A 92 -6.90 -4.39 -17.28
CA ASP A 92 -8.02 -3.99 -18.13
C ASP A 92 -7.55 -3.18 -19.35
N GLU A 93 -6.66 -2.22 -19.11
CA GLU A 93 -6.09 -1.42 -20.19
C GLU A 93 -5.21 -2.27 -21.11
N TYR A 94 -4.46 -3.24 -20.57
CA TYR A 94 -3.67 -4.18 -21.36
C TYR A 94 -4.56 -5.04 -22.24
N ALA A 95 -5.64 -5.61 -21.70
CA ALA A 95 -6.63 -6.38 -22.46
C ALA A 95 -7.21 -5.55 -23.61
N ARG A 96 -7.56 -4.29 -23.34
CA ARG A 96 -8.01 -3.34 -24.37
C ARG A 96 -6.94 -3.11 -25.44
N ILE A 97 -5.68 -2.92 -25.04
CA ILE A 97 -4.55 -2.68 -25.96
C ILE A 97 -4.34 -3.87 -26.89
N VAL A 98 -4.30 -5.09 -26.35
CA VAL A 98 -3.99 -6.29 -27.15
C VAL A 98 -5.11 -6.65 -28.11
N ALA A 99 -6.36 -6.32 -27.77
CA ALA A 99 -7.53 -6.54 -28.63
C ALA A 99 -7.76 -5.42 -29.67
N ALA A 100 -7.18 -4.23 -29.51
CA ALA A 100 -7.59 -3.07 -30.29
C ALA A 100 -7.01 -3.00 -31.71
N ARG A 101 -5.79 -3.50 -31.94
CA ARG A 101 -5.07 -3.26 -33.21
C ARG A 101 -4.79 -4.56 -33.97
N PRO A 102 -5.09 -4.60 -35.27
CA PRO A 102 -4.64 -5.67 -36.14
C PRO A 102 -3.12 -5.84 -36.17
N LEU A 103 -2.66 -7.08 -36.35
CA LEU A 103 -1.26 -7.37 -36.60
C LEU A 103 -0.84 -6.84 -37.97
N THR A 104 0.39 -6.33 -38.07
CA THR A 104 0.91 -5.74 -39.31
C THR A 104 0.93 -6.74 -40.47
N LEU A 105 1.29 -7.99 -40.20
CA LEU A 105 1.43 -9.05 -41.21
C LEU A 105 0.19 -9.93 -41.36
N GLU A 106 -0.72 -9.92 -40.37
CA GLU A 106 -1.96 -10.71 -40.38
C GLU A 106 -3.15 -9.83 -39.93
N PRO A 107 -3.70 -8.97 -40.81
CA PRO A 107 -4.65 -7.93 -40.41
C PRO A 107 -6.02 -8.43 -39.95
N THR A 108 -6.32 -9.73 -40.10
CA THR A 108 -7.54 -10.36 -39.57
C THR A 108 -7.43 -10.74 -38.10
N ARG A 109 -6.23 -10.66 -37.52
CA ARG A 109 -5.93 -11.01 -36.14
C ARG A 109 -5.37 -9.81 -35.38
N THR A 110 -5.45 -9.87 -34.06
CA THR A 110 -4.90 -8.90 -33.12
C THR A 110 -3.85 -9.57 -32.23
N ARG A 111 -3.24 -8.82 -31.32
CA ARG A 111 -2.35 -9.42 -30.32
C ARG A 111 -3.13 -10.35 -29.37
N ALA A 112 -4.42 -10.16 -29.19
CA ALA A 112 -5.25 -11.06 -28.39
C ALA A 112 -5.32 -12.49 -28.95
N ASP A 113 -5.07 -12.68 -30.25
CA ASP A 113 -5.04 -14.00 -30.91
C ASP A 113 -3.68 -14.69 -30.80
N LEU A 114 -2.69 -14.06 -30.17
CA LEU A 114 -1.33 -14.58 -30.00
C LEU A 114 -1.17 -15.21 -28.62
N HIS A 115 -0.62 -16.43 -28.58
CA HIS A 115 -0.41 -17.20 -27.36
C HIS A 115 0.32 -16.41 -26.27
N ASP A 116 1.43 -15.74 -26.61
CA ASP A 116 2.25 -15.01 -25.65
C ASP A 116 1.45 -13.92 -24.91
N TYR A 117 0.56 -13.20 -25.61
CA TYR A 117 -0.22 -12.11 -25.00
C TYR A 117 -1.37 -12.64 -24.15
N GLN A 118 -1.94 -13.79 -24.50
CA GLN A 118 -2.91 -14.51 -23.67
C GLN A 118 -2.25 -14.99 -22.37
N GLN A 119 -1.04 -15.57 -22.48
CA GLN A 119 -0.25 -16.01 -21.34
C GLN A 119 0.11 -14.84 -20.42
N HIS A 120 0.62 -13.73 -20.97
CA HIS A 120 0.95 -12.54 -20.18
C HIS A 120 -0.25 -12.01 -19.39
N LEU A 121 -1.42 -11.91 -20.02
CA LEU A 121 -2.62 -11.43 -19.35
C LEU A 121 -3.07 -12.42 -18.26
N GLY A 122 -3.10 -13.72 -18.55
CA GLY A 122 -3.48 -14.75 -17.59
C GLY A 122 -2.54 -14.81 -16.38
N GLU A 123 -1.23 -14.73 -16.60
CA GLU A 123 -0.22 -14.70 -15.54
C GLU A 123 -0.39 -13.46 -14.65
N ALA A 124 -0.54 -12.28 -15.26
CA ALA A 124 -0.77 -11.05 -14.51
C ALA A 124 -2.05 -11.12 -13.67
N LEU A 125 -3.18 -11.55 -14.25
CA LEU A 125 -4.44 -11.67 -13.52
C LEU A 125 -4.33 -12.65 -12.35
N GLY A 126 -3.71 -13.82 -12.54
CA GLY A 126 -3.54 -14.79 -11.47
C GLY A 126 -2.72 -14.26 -10.28
N VAL A 127 -1.69 -13.46 -10.54
CA VAL A 127 -0.90 -12.82 -9.47
C VAL A 127 -1.68 -11.69 -8.80
N ILE A 128 -2.43 -10.88 -9.55
CA ILE A 128 -3.24 -9.80 -8.98
C ILE A 128 -4.35 -10.39 -8.08
N ASP A 129 -5.04 -11.44 -8.52
CA ASP A 129 -6.05 -12.15 -7.74
C ASP A 129 -5.45 -12.76 -6.46
N MET A 130 -4.25 -13.34 -6.55
CA MET A 130 -3.53 -13.85 -5.38
C MET A 130 -3.16 -12.72 -4.39
N ALA A 131 -2.72 -11.57 -4.89
CA ALA A 131 -2.44 -10.41 -4.06
C ALA A 131 -3.71 -9.86 -3.38
N GLU A 132 -4.84 -9.81 -4.09
CA GLU A 132 -6.13 -9.41 -3.50
C GLU A 132 -6.58 -10.40 -2.41
N ALA A 133 -6.45 -11.70 -2.66
CA ALA A 133 -6.78 -12.72 -1.67
C ALA A 133 -5.93 -12.57 -0.40
N ALA A 134 -4.63 -12.36 -0.56
CA ALA A 134 -3.71 -12.11 0.57
C ALA A 134 -4.08 -10.83 1.33
N LEU A 135 -4.40 -9.73 0.63
CA LEU A 135 -4.86 -8.47 1.22
C LEU A 135 -6.13 -8.70 2.07
N ARG A 136 -7.14 -9.36 1.50
CA ARG A 136 -8.43 -9.58 2.17
C ARG A 136 -8.29 -10.47 3.39
N GLN A 137 -7.56 -11.59 3.28
CA GLN A 137 -7.31 -12.49 4.40
C GLN A 137 -6.53 -11.78 5.51
N THR A 138 -5.48 -11.03 5.16
CA THR A 138 -4.67 -10.31 6.16
C THR A 138 -5.49 -9.22 6.87
N ALA A 139 -6.40 -8.54 6.16
CA ALA A 139 -7.32 -7.58 6.78
C ALA A 139 -8.30 -8.25 7.76
N GLN A 140 -8.79 -9.45 7.43
CA GLN A 140 -9.61 -10.25 8.34
C GLN A 140 -8.82 -10.70 9.57
N ASP A 141 -7.60 -11.23 9.38
CA ASP A 141 -6.70 -11.61 10.46
C ASP A 141 -6.41 -10.42 11.38
N TRP A 142 -6.15 -9.24 10.81
CA TRP A 142 -5.90 -8.02 11.59
C TRP A 142 -7.12 -7.59 12.41
N MET A 143 -8.32 -7.64 11.82
CA MET A 143 -9.58 -7.34 12.52
C MET A 143 -9.85 -8.34 13.65
N GLU A 144 -9.56 -9.62 13.42
CA GLU A 144 -9.68 -10.67 14.42
C GLU A 144 -8.68 -10.48 15.57
N THR A 145 -7.43 -10.12 15.28
CA THR A 145 -6.44 -9.75 16.31
C THR A 145 -6.93 -8.55 17.14
N CYS A 146 -7.51 -7.54 16.51
CA CYS A 146 -8.12 -6.42 17.22
C CYS A 146 -9.26 -6.88 18.15
N ARG A 147 -10.13 -7.78 17.67
CA ARG A 147 -11.23 -8.34 18.46
C ARG A 147 -10.70 -9.07 19.69
N ARG A 148 -9.78 -10.02 19.51
CA ARG A 148 -9.18 -10.80 20.61
C ARG A 148 -8.55 -9.91 21.68
N ASN A 149 -7.90 -8.83 21.25
CA ASN A 149 -7.29 -7.84 22.13
C ASN A 149 -8.33 -7.11 22.99
N VAL A 150 -9.43 -6.64 22.38
CA VAL A 150 -10.48 -5.93 23.12
C VAL A 150 -11.30 -6.87 24.01
N THR A 151 -11.48 -8.15 23.62
CA THR A 151 -12.20 -9.14 24.44
C THR A 151 -11.34 -9.76 25.55
N GLY A 152 -10.03 -9.47 25.58
CA GLY A 152 -9.10 -10.06 26.55
C GLY A 152 -8.73 -11.51 26.28
N GLU A 153 -9.00 -12.02 25.07
CA GLU A 153 -8.66 -13.40 24.67
C GLU A 153 -7.16 -13.54 24.38
N ALA A 154 -6.56 -12.54 23.72
CA ALA A 154 -5.12 -12.42 23.49
C ALA A 154 -4.77 -10.96 23.17
N PRO A 155 -3.64 -10.42 23.68
CA PRO A 155 -3.24 -9.03 23.39
C PRO A 155 -2.79 -8.88 21.93
N PHE A 156 -2.98 -7.70 21.32
CA PHE A 156 -2.39 -7.39 20.01
C PHE A 156 -0.93 -6.96 20.20
N THR A 157 -0.02 -7.90 20.05
CA THR A 157 1.43 -7.72 20.25
C THR A 157 2.14 -7.11 19.04
N VAL A 158 3.34 -6.57 19.27
CA VAL A 158 4.26 -6.17 18.18
C VAL A 158 4.59 -7.35 17.27
N VAL A 159 4.70 -8.57 17.81
CA VAL A 159 5.01 -9.78 17.03
C VAL A 159 3.88 -10.13 16.06
N GLU A 160 2.62 -10.02 16.50
CA GLU A 160 1.47 -10.22 15.60
C GLU A 160 1.43 -9.18 14.48
N ASP A 161 1.73 -7.92 14.80
CA ASP A 161 1.76 -6.83 13.83
C ASP A 161 2.92 -6.98 12.84
N ASN A 162 4.10 -7.36 13.32
CA ASN A 162 5.26 -7.71 12.49
C ASN A 162 4.92 -8.86 11.53
N ARG A 163 4.09 -9.83 11.92
CA ARG A 163 3.67 -10.93 11.05
C ARG A 163 2.72 -10.46 9.93
N LEU A 164 1.81 -9.54 10.25
CA LEU A 164 0.75 -9.09 9.35
C LEU A 164 1.23 -8.03 8.35
N ALA A 165 2.05 -7.06 8.77
CA ALA A 165 2.48 -5.95 7.92
C ALA A 165 3.21 -6.40 6.62
N PRO A 166 4.14 -7.38 6.65
CA PRO A 166 4.77 -7.91 5.45
C PRO A 166 3.81 -8.58 4.48
N MET A 167 2.70 -9.15 4.95
CA MET A 167 1.71 -9.76 4.06
C MET A 167 1.09 -8.69 3.15
N PHE A 168 0.70 -7.55 3.73
CA PHE A 168 0.22 -6.40 2.95
C PHE A 168 1.29 -5.86 2.02
N LEU A 169 2.51 -5.65 2.53
CA LEU A 169 3.63 -5.14 1.73
C LEU A 169 3.92 -6.05 0.53
N ASN A 170 3.98 -7.37 0.75
CA ASN A 170 4.26 -8.35 -0.29
C ASN A 170 3.12 -8.48 -1.30
N ALA A 171 1.86 -8.33 -0.87
CA ALA A 171 0.72 -8.26 -1.79
C ALA A 171 0.85 -7.04 -2.73
N GLY A 172 1.16 -5.87 -2.19
CA GLY A 172 1.44 -4.67 -2.99
C GLY A 172 2.64 -4.85 -3.93
N ARG A 173 3.69 -5.56 -3.48
CA ARG A 173 4.87 -5.89 -4.29
C ARG A 173 4.56 -6.82 -5.44
N ALA A 174 3.78 -7.88 -5.21
CA ALA A 174 3.37 -8.79 -6.26
C ALA A 174 2.59 -8.06 -7.35
N ALA A 175 1.66 -7.17 -6.96
CA ALA A 175 0.93 -6.32 -7.89
C ALA A 175 1.84 -5.37 -8.70
N TRP A 176 2.83 -4.75 -8.03
CA TRP A 176 3.84 -3.93 -8.70
C TRP A 176 4.62 -4.72 -9.74
N ASP A 177 5.16 -5.88 -9.36
CA ASP A 177 6.08 -6.65 -10.18
C ASP A 177 5.42 -7.11 -11.49
N VAL A 178 4.16 -7.53 -11.46
CA VAL A 178 3.43 -7.90 -12.69
C VAL A 178 3.02 -6.68 -13.51
N LEU A 179 2.67 -5.56 -12.87
CA LEU A 179 2.37 -4.32 -13.57
C LEU A 179 3.58 -3.86 -14.39
N GLN A 180 4.75 -3.71 -13.77
CA GLN A 180 5.94 -3.26 -14.51
C GLN A 180 6.52 -4.34 -15.42
N GLY A 181 6.61 -5.59 -14.94
CA GLY A 181 7.35 -6.68 -15.57
C GLY A 181 6.58 -7.39 -16.67
N ILE A 182 5.25 -7.33 -16.68
CA ILE A 182 4.41 -7.99 -17.67
C ILE A 182 3.59 -6.94 -18.42
N LEU A 183 2.66 -6.28 -17.73
CA LEU A 183 1.62 -5.46 -18.36
C LEU A 183 2.21 -4.25 -19.09
N PHE A 184 3.00 -3.42 -18.40
CA PHE A 184 3.61 -2.24 -18.99
C PHE A 184 4.66 -2.60 -20.04
N ARG A 185 5.60 -3.52 -19.70
CA ARG A 185 6.70 -3.92 -20.58
C ARG A 185 6.23 -4.46 -21.93
N THR A 186 5.09 -5.14 -21.97
CA THR A 186 4.59 -5.82 -23.19
C THR A 186 3.44 -5.09 -23.89
N ALA A 187 2.91 -4.01 -23.30
CA ALA A 187 1.90 -3.14 -23.94
C ALA A 187 2.43 -2.46 -25.22
N GLY A 188 3.72 -2.13 -25.24
CA GLY A 188 4.42 -1.49 -26.36
C GLY A 188 4.53 0.03 -26.22
N SER A 189 5.57 0.60 -26.85
CA SER A 189 6.05 1.97 -26.64
C SER A 189 5.03 3.08 -26.94
N ARG A 190 4.01 2.83 -27.77
CA ARG A 190 2.91 3.78 -27.98
C ARG A 190 2.21 4.11 -26.66
N HIS A 191 1.96 3.10 -25.83
CA HIS A 191 1.21 3.24 -24.58
C HIS A 191 2.09 3.73 -23.43
N ALA A 192 3.38 3.95 -23.70
CA ALA A 192 4.32 4.68 -22.85
C ALA A 192 4.26 6.21 -23.04
N ARG A 193 3.50 6.71 -24.04
CA ARG A 193 3.43 8.15 -24.36
C ARG A 193 2.48 8.91 -23.44
N ASP A 194 2.79 10.19 -23.24
CA ASP A 194 1.92 11.11 -22.51
C ASP A 194 0.47 11.08 -23.03
N GLY A 195 -0.47 11.10 -22.08
CA GLY A 195 -1.90 10.98 -22.36
C GLY A 195 -2.44 9.54 -22.39
N GLU A 196 -1.59 8.52 -22.55
CA GLU A 196 -2.03 7.12 -22.52
C GLU A 196 -2.31 6.64 -21.09
N ARG A 197 -3.29 5.76 -20.90
CA ARG A 197 -3.68 5.27 -19.57
C ARG A 197 -2.61 4.37 -18.94
N MET A 198 -2.03 3.47 -19.75
CA MET A 198 -1.05 2.48 -19.28
C MET A 198 0.17 3.14 -18.61
N GLN A 199 0.76 4.18 -19.22
CA GLN A 199 1.88 4.89 -18.60
C GLN A 199 1.50 5.65 -17.32
N ARG A 200 0.24 6.10 -17.18
CA ARG A 200 -0.22 6.71 -15.93
C ARG A 200 -0.17 5.69 -14.81
N TYR A 201 -0.72 4.49 -15.01
CA TYR A 201 -0.68 3.42 -14.00
C TYR A 201 0.75 3.05 -13.62
N PHE A 202 1.65 2.91 -14.60
CA PHE A 202 3.06 2.67 -14.34
C PHE A 202 3.70 3.79 -13.51
N ARG A 203 3.55 5.06 -13.90
CA ARG A 203 4.16 6.19 -13.18
C ARG A 203 3.63 6.32 -11.76
N ASP A 204 2.33 6.16 -11.57
CA ASP A 204 1.68 6.25 -10.27
C ASP A 204 2.19 5.15 -9.34
N ALA A 205 2.21 3.90 -9.82
CA ALA A 205 2.73 2.76 -9.06
C ALA A 205 4.24 2.87 -8.80
N ALA A 206 5.03 3.34 -9.76
CA ALA A 206 6.47 3.57 -9.59
C ALA A 206 6.76 4.64 -8.52
N THR A 207 5.95 5.70 -8.49
CA THR A 207 6.11 6.79 -7.51
C THR A 207 5.74 6.31 -6.10
N TYR A 208 4.71 5.47 -5.96
CA TYR A 208 4.42 4.88 -4.67
C TYR A 208 5.60 4.05 -4.13
N TRP A 209 6.34 3.35 -4.97
CA TRP A 209 7.47 2.51 -4.54
C TRP A 209 8.68 3.28 -4.00
N THR A 210 8.67 4.61 -4.06
CA THR A 210 9.66 5.46 -3.36
C THR A 210 9.19 5.90 -1.97
N HIS A 211 7.97 5.55 -1.57
CA HIS A 211 7.38 5.90 -0.28
C HIS A 211 8.11 5.22 0.90
N VAL A 212 8.15 5.88 2.06
CA VAL A 212 8.80 5.35 3.27
C VAL A 212 8.28 3.97 3.67
N GLY A 213 6.98 3.68 3.48
CA GLY A 213 6.41 2.37 3.74
C GLY A 213 7.06 1.24 2.93
N ALA A 214 7.41 1.49 1.66
CA ALA A 214 8.15 0.52 0.86
C ALA A 214 9.58 0.28 1.41
N SER A 215 10.22 1.31 1.96
CA SER A 215 11.54 1.21 2.59
C SER A 215 11.54 0.39 3.89
N MET A 216 10.38 0.23 4.55
CA MET A 216 10.23 -0.60 5.76
C MET A 216 10.32 -2.12 5.50
N ALA A 217 10.42 -2.56 4.24
CA ALA A 217 10.41 -3.97 3.89
C ALA A 217 11.54 -4.79 4.53
N GLU A 218 12.78 -4.27 4.51
CA GLU A 218 13.93 -4.95 5.12
C GLU A 218 13.78 -5.05 6.65
N PRO A 219 13.56 -3.95 7.39
CA PRO A 219 13.47 -4.06 8.85
C PRO A 219 12.28 -4.92 9.29
N LEU A 220 11.15 -4.88 8.57
CA LEU A 220 10.00 -5.76 8.85
C LEU A 220 10.33 -7.24 8.66
N THR A 221 10.96 -7.60 7.53
CA THR A 221 11.32 -9.00 7.28
C THR A 221 12.39 -9.50 8.27
N ARG A 222 13.35 -8.65 8.64
CA ARG A 222 14.32 -8.93 9.70
C ARG A 222 13.63 -9.16 11.04
N ARG A 223 12.68 -8.30 11.44
CA ARG A 223 11.91 -8.44 12.68
C ARG A 223 11.17 -9.77 12.74
N VAL A 224 10.45 -10.14 11.67
CA VAL A 224 9.75 -11.44 11.57
C VAL A 224 10.72 -12.61 11.71
N GLY A 225 11.89 -12.54 11.06
CA GLY A 225 12.93 -13.55 11.17
C GLY A 225 13.43 -13.70 12.62
N CYS A 226 13.73 -12.57 13.28
CA CYS A 226 14.13 -12.55 14.69
C CYS A 226 13.04 -13.14 15.60
N ASP A 227 11.79 -12.71 15.44
CA ASP A 227 10.64 -13.20 16.21
C ASP A 227 10.50 -14.72 16.09
N ARG A 228 10.62 -15.25 14.87
CA ARG A 228 10.52 -16.70 14.60
C ARG A 228 11.66 -17.51 15.22
N LEU A 229 12.83 -16.91 15.38
CA LEU A 229 14.03 -17.50 15.97
C LEU A 229 14.13 -17.29 17.49
N GLY A 230 13.18 -16.56 18.10
CA GLY A 230 13.23 -16.21 19.51
C GLY A 230 14.30 -15.16 19.85
N LEU A 231 14.70 -14.35 18.87
CA LEU A 231 15.66 -13.26 19.04
C LEU A 231 14.96 -11.92 19.25
N PRO A 232 15.57 -10.96 19.97
CA PRO A 232 15.01 -9.61 20.10
C PRO A 232 14.83 -8.92 18.75
N SER A 233 13.63 -8.36 18.51
CA SER A 233 13.28 -7.66 17.26
C SER A 233 12.86 -6.21 17.47
N GLN A 234 12.46 -5.85 18.70
CA GLN A 234 11.86 -4.55 19.02
C GLN A 234 12.82 -3.37 18.79
N ASP A 235 14.12 -3.60 18.99
CA ASP A 235 15.18 -2.60 18.81
C ASP A 235 15.52 -2.30 17.34
N ILE A 236 15.02 -3.11 16.40
CA ILE A 236 15.26 -2.89 14.96
C ILE A 236 14.33 -1.78 14.50
N PRO A 237 14.78 -0.56 14.13
CA PRO A 237 13.88 0.52 13.75
C PRO A 237 13.14 0.19 12.44
N LEU A 238 11.85 0.52 12.36
CA LEU A 238 11.08 0.35 11.10
C LEU A 238 11.42 1.40 10.06
N ILE A 239 11.72 2.62 10.51
CA ILE A 239 12.16 3.73 9.66
C ILE A 239 13.67 3.90 9.91
N PRO A 240 14.51 3.75 8.87
CA PRO A 240 15.96 3.96 8.97
C PRO A 240 16.35 5.37 9.44
#